data_AF-A0A1G8HQ27-F1
#
_entry.id   AF-A0A1G8HQ27-F1
#
_cell.length_a   1.000
_cell.length_b   1.000
_cell.length_c   1.000
_cell.angle_alpha   90.00
_cell.angle_beta   90.00
_cell.angle_gamma   90.00
#
_symmetry.space_group_name_H-M   'P 1'
#
loop_
_entity.id
_entity.type
_entity.pdbx_description
1 polymer ?
#
loop_
_entity_poly.entity_id
_entity_poly.type
_entity_poly.pdbx_seq_one_letter_code
_entity_poly.pdbx_strand_id
1 'polypeptide(L)'
;MDKTYCHYHPAQPATWHCAPCDRHFGDCCVPLNAEAPEYAPACPLCRGALRYLGAANTAQPFWERLPKFFAYALQPGPLLFAAVLALASLFMPSMIVLWLALFSVATKYLHSVIESVSLGSSEAPSLGEAFQGASFTAFVQQLAVFLVAFLLLWLAADFDNEALYWTVNVALVLALPASIIRLALDKSLGAALSPLEVGQVMRAMGWRYLILCVFLFILWQSPTYLAWLLAYGLPRVVLMPILVLLLGYFGVVMCAMMGYAVFQYQGALGYAVADDEGTQGFPEAEWRRRKALAEAEVRVKEGQGGAAVEILSAALRQDPEDLKLNERYHQLLFVLNERVDCLAHLPRYLLLASRLNPQLAANALLNARQLHPDYLPDDPQVCEQVAAVLLARHKTREGLSLLRNLHQRFPQYPHIPRAYLLAARGFAEGLGQLEPAGKLLAFIRQRYPDSPLLDEVTSLERVLAKMAAQGS
;
A
#
# COMPACT_ATOMS: atom_id res chain seq x y z
N MET A 1 -17.77 -11.19 -3.78
CA MET A 1 -17.37 -10.79 -2.42
C MET A 1 -17.24 -9.29 -2.34
N ASP A 2 -17.91 -8.69 -1.38
CA ASP A 2 -17.59 -7.35 -0.90
C ASP A 2 -16.15 -7.35 -0.41
N LYS A 3 -15.44 -6.24 -0.65
CA LYS A 3 -14.07 -6.10 -0.16
C LYS A 3 -14.09 -6.27 1.36
N THR A 4 -13.25 -7.16 1.87
CA THR A 4 -13.06 -7.25 3.31
C THR A 4 -12.09 -6.16 3.72
N TYR A 5 -12.46 -5.38 4.73
CA TYR A 5 -11.66 -4.25 5.21
C TYR A 5 -10.93 -4.62 6.49
N CYS A 6 -9.85 -3.90 6.77
CA CYS A 6 -9.16 -4.00 8.04
C CYS A 6 -10.13 -3.67 9.18
N HIS A 7 -10.19 -4.55 10.17
CA HIS A 7 -11.09 -4.41 11.31
C HIS A 7 -10.86 -3.09 12.08
N TYR A 8 -9.61 -2.62 12.14
CA TYR A 8 -9.23 -1.41 12.86
C TYR A 8 -9.22 -0.15 11.99
N HIS A 9 -9.12 -0.31 10.67
CA HIS A 9 -9.04 0.80 9.71
C HIS A 9 -9.98 0.52 8.53
N PRO A 10 -11.27 0.87 8.64
CA PRO A 10 -12.29 0.52 7.65
C PRO A 10 -12.04 1.08 6.24
N ALA A 11 -11.19 2.11 6.13
CA ALA A 11 -10.79 2.69 4.85
C ALA A 11 -9.77 1.83 4.08
N GLN A 12 -9.13 0.84 4.74
CA GLN A 12 -8.08 0.03 4.15
C GLN A 12 -8.53 -1.41 3.93
N PRO A 13 -8.15 -2.03 2.79
CA PRO A 13 -8.45 -3.44 2.54
C PRO A 13 -7.71 -4.36 3.50
N ALA A 14 -8.33 -5.49 3.84
CA ALA A 14 -7.67 -6.55 4.60
C ALA A 14 -6.78 -7.40 3.70
N THR A 15 -5.53 -7.58 4.10
CA THR A 15 -4.52 -8.42 3.45
C THR A 15 -4.24 -9.70 4.25
N TRP A 16 -4.52 -9.67 5.55
CA TRP A 16 -4.20 -10.74 6.49
C TRP A 16 -5.43 -11.18 7.29
N HIS A 17 -5.50 -12.45 7.62
CA HIS A 17 -6.50 -13.02 8.52
C HIS A 17 -5.84 -13.82 9.65
N CYS A 18 -6.29 -13.57 10.88
CA CYS A 18 -5.89 -14.34 12.04
C CYS A 18 -6.99 -15.31 12.43
N ALA A 19 -6.77 -16.62 12.24
CA ALA A 19 -7.77 -17.63 12.60
C ALA A 19 -8.07 -17.71 14.11
N PRO A 20 -7.08 -17.66 15.03
CA PRO A 20 -7.38 -17.68 16.47
C PRO A 20 -8.19 -16.47 16.97
N CYS A 21 -7.97 -15.28 16.38
CA CYS A 21 -8.66 -14.05 16.78
C CYS A 21 -9.94 -13.78 15.98
N ASP A 22 -10.19 -14.54 14.91
CA ASP A 22 -11.22 -14.30 13.89
C ASP A 22 -11.25 -12.84 13.40
N ARG A 23 -10.08 -12.29 13.04
CA ARG A 23 -9.92 -10.88 12.66
C ARG A 23 -9.14 -10.69 11.38
N HIS A 24 -9.54 -9.65 10.66
CA HIS A 24 -8.98 -9.22 9.39
C HIS A 24 -8.11 -7.97 9.60
N PHE A 25 -6.88 -8.01 9.11
CA PHE A 25 -5.90 -6.93 9.22
C PHE A 25 -5.47 -6.48 7.83
N GLY A 26 -5.26 -5.17 7.66
CA GLY A 26 -4.57 -4.61 6.49
C GLY A 26 -3.10 -4.35 6.78
N ASP A 27 -2.37 -3.89 5.76
CA ASP A 27 -0.93 -3.57 5.86
C ASP A 27 -0.67 -2.39 6.82
N CYS A 28 -1.68 -1.56 7.13
CA CYS A 28 -1.61 -0.57 8.21
C CYS A 28 -1.36 -1.17 9.59
N CYS A 29 -1.97 -2.33 9.88
CA CYS A 29 -1.86 -3.00 11.18
C CYS A 29 -0.68 -3.96 11.22
N VAL A 30 -0.28 -4.48 10.06
CA VAL A 30 0.77 -5.48 9.92
C VAL A 30 1.75 -5.02 8.82
N PRO A 31 2.58 -4.02 9.10
CA PRO A 31 3.58 -3.56 8.14
C PRO A 31 4.64 -4.64 7.93
N LEU A 32 5.08 -4.81 6.68
CA LEU A 32 6.11 -5.78 6.30
C LEU A 32 7.50 -5.13 6.29
N ASN A 33 8.53 -5.95 6.54
CA ASN A 33 9.92 -5.54 6.51
C ASN A 33 10.53 -5.90 5.15
N ALA A 34 11.05 -4.91 4.42
CA ALA A 34 11.69 -5.14 3.12
C ALA A 34 13.08 -5.81 3.24
N GLU A 35 13.78 -5.60 4.36
CA GLU A 35 15.14 -6.10 4.57
C GLU A 35 15.16 -7.50 5.22
N ALA A 36 14.03 -7.95 5.75
CA ALA A 36 13.86 -9.28 6.34
C ALA A 36 12.50 -9.90 5.93
N PRO A 37 12.30 -10.23 4.64
CA PRO A 37 11.07 -10.84 4.14
C PRO A 37 10.78 -12.20 4.79
N GLU A 38 11.81 -12.89 5.29
CA GLU A 38 11.69 -14.15 6.03
C GLU A 38 10.90 -14.02 7.35
N TYR A 39 10.75 -12.81 7.89
CA TYR A 39 10.00 -12.60 9.11
C TYR A 39 8.50 -12.73 8.85
N ALA A 40 7.96 -13.91 9.15
CA ALA A 40 6.54 -14.19 9.01
C ALA A 40 5.67 -13.15 9.77
N PRO A 41 4.67 -12.54 9.10
CA PRO A 41 3.80 -11.56 9.72
C PRO A 41 2.98 -12.22 10.84
N ALA A 42 3.01 -11.59 12.01
CA ALA A 42 2.36 -12.09 13.22
C ALA A 42 1.21 -11.19 13.64
N CYS A 43 0.18 -11.80 14.25
CA CYS A 43 -0.97 -11.07 14.75
C CYS A 43 -0.57 -10.11 15.90
N PRO A 44 -0.96 -8.83 15.86
CA PRO A 44 -0.64 -7.85 16.92
C PRO A 44 -1.25 -8.20 18.28
N LEU A 45 -2.27 -9.08 18.32
CA LEU A 45 -2.96 -9.51 19.54
C LEU A 45 -2.37 -10.80 20.11
N CYS A 46 -2.47 -11.90 19.37
CA CYS A 46 -2.10 -13.24 19.85
C CYS A 46 -0.69 -13.68 19.46
N ARG A 47 0.01 -12.90 18.63
CA ARG A 47 1.29 -13.25 17.99
C ARG A 47 1.29 -14.54 17.18
N GLY A 48 0.11 -15.09 16.89
CA GLY A 48 -0.05 -16.23 15.99
C GLY A 48 0.23 -15.87 14.53
N ALA A 49 0.54 -16.88 13.73
CA ALA A 49 0.75 -16.73 12.30
C ALA A 49 -0.51 -16.20 11.59
N LEU A 50 -0.29 -15.29 10.65
CA LEU A 50 -1.36 -14.72 9.84
C LEU A 50 -1.47 -15.47 8.51
N ARG A 51 -2.71 -15.71 8.07
CA ARG A 51 -3.00 -16.23 6.74
C ARG A 51 -3.11 -15.06 5.76
N TYR A 52 -2.33 -15.09 4.70
CA TYR A 52 -2.46 -14.14 3.61
C TYR A 52 -3.78 -14.40 2.85
N LEU A 53 -4.56 -13.35 2.64
CA LEU A 53 -5.85 -13.42 1.95
C LEU A 53 -5.70 -13.26 0.42
N GLY A 54 -4.47 -13.06 -0.06
CA GLY A 54 -4.21 -12.72 -1.46
C GLY A 54 -4.47 -11.25 -1.76
N ALA A 55 -4.17 -10.87 -3.00
CA ALA A 55 -4.49 -9.54 -3.51
C ALA A 55 -5.99 -9.29 -3.73
N ALA A 56 -6.90 -10.17 -3.30
CA ALA A 56 -8.33 -10.08 -3.60
C ALA A 56 -8.98 -8.76 -3.15
N ASN A 57 -8.53 -8.22 -2.01
CA ASN A 57 -9.07 -6.97 -1.45
C ASN A 57 -8.31 -5.72 -1.93
N THR A 58 -7.05 -5.88 -2.39
CA THR A 58 -6.17 -4.78 -2.81
C THR A 58 -6.16 -4.58 -4.33
N ALA A 59 -6.27 -5.65 -5.11
CA ALA A 59 -6.28 -5.64 -6.56
C ALA A 59 -7.56 -4.97 -7.10
N GLN A 60 -7.38 -4.14 -8.12
CA GLN A 60 -8.50 -3.67 -8.93
C GLN A 60 -9.13 -4.85 -9.67
N PRO A 61 -10.44 -4.83 -9.90
CA PRO A 61 -11.08 -5.83 -10.74
C PRO A 61 -10.45 -5.91 -12.14
N PHE A 62 -10.35 -7.13 -12.68
CA PHE A 62 -9.73 -7.33 -14.00
C PHE A 62 -10.40 -6.50 -15.11
N TRP A 63 -11.72 -6.31 -15.07
CA TRP A 63 -12.46 -5.52 -16.06
C TRP A 63 -12.13 -4.01 -16.04
N GLU A 64 -11.64 -3.47 -14.92
CA GLU A 64 -11.16 -2.08 -14.84
C GLU A 64 -9.72 -1.94 -15.34
N ARG A 65 -8.97 -3.04 -15.45
CA ARG A 65 -7.58 -3.07 -15.90
C ARG A 65 -7.42 -3.49 -17.36
N LEU A 66 -8.49 -3.53 -18.14
CA LEU A 66 -8.49 -4.02 -19.52
C LEU A 66 -7.38 -3.40 -20.40
N PRO A 67 -7.12 -2.08 -20.39
CA PRO A 67 -6.04 -1.48 -21.19
C PRO A 67 -4.65 -2.02 -20.86
N LYS A 68 -4.42 -2.46 -19.60
CA LYS A 68 -3.12 -2.99 -19.18
C LYS A 68 -2.83 -4.37 -19.76
N PHE A 69 -3.85 -5.20 -20.04
CA PHE A 69 -3.62 -6.50 -20.69
C PHE A 69 -3.24 -6.33 -22.16
N PHE A 70 -3.86 -5.37 -22.85
CA PHE A 70 -3.46 -5.01 -24.22
C PHE A 70 -2.04 -4.43 -24.26
N ALA A 71 -1.67 -3.61 -23.27
CA ALA A 71 -0.29 -3.10 -23.15
C ALA A 71 0.72 -4.22 -22.80
N TYR A 72 0.32 -5.20 -21.98
CA TYR A 72 1.15 -6.36 -21.66
C TYR A 72 1.52 -7.16 -22.91
N ALA A 73 0.56 -7.39 -23.82
CA ALA A 73 0.83 -8.07 -25.09
C ALA A 73 1.68 -7.26 -26.10
N LEU A 74 1.94 -5.98 -25.82
CA LEU A 74 2.85 -5.11 -26.58
C LEU A 74 4.28 -5.08 -26.00
N GLN A 75 4.54 -5.84 -24.94
CA GLN A 75 5.90 -6.01 -24.41
C GLN A 75 6.80 -6.78 -25.39
N PRO A 76 8.13 -6.62 -25.31
CA PRO A 76 9.06 -7.23 -26.26
C PRO A 76 8.96 -8.75 -26.34
N GLY A 77 8.74 -9.45 -25.21
CA GLY A 77 8.57 -10.91 -25.17
C GLY A 77 7.38 -11.39 -26.01
N PRO A 78 6.14 -10.96 -25.69
CA PRO A 78 4.93 -11.31 -26.47
C PRO A 78 4.98 -10.89 -27.93
N LEU A 79 5.56 -9.73 -28.24
CA LEU A 79 5.71 -9.28 -29.62
C LEU A 79 6.67 -10.18 -30.39
N LEU A 80 7.81 -10.57 -29.79
CA LEU A 80 8.74 -11.50 -30.40
C LEU A 80 8.10 -12.87 -30.59
N PHE A 81 7.34 -13.36 -29.62
CA PHE A 81 6.54 -14.58 -29.72
C PHE A 81 5.58 -14.54 -30.92
N ALA A 82 4.75 -13.49 -31.02
CA ALA A 82 3.79 -13.34 -32.10
C ALA A 82 4.48 -13.18 -33.46
N ALA A 83 5.60 -12.45 -33.52
CA ALA A 83 6.39 -12.27 -34.74
C ALA A 83 7.02 -13.58 -35.23
N VAL A 84 7.55 -14.42 -34.33
CA VAL A 84 8.07 -15.75 -34.67
C VAL A 84 6.95 -16.65 -35.18
N LEU A 85 5.78 -16.63 -34.53
CA LEU A 85 4.60 -17.39 -34.95
C LEU A 85 4.16 -16.97 -36.36
N ALA A 86 4.09 -15.66 -36.62
CA ALA A 86 3.74 -15.09 -37.91
C ALA A 86 4.78 -15.47 -38.97
N LEU A 87 6.08 -15.35 -38.69
CA LEU A 87 7.15 -15.71 -39.61
C LEU A 87 7.11 -17.20 -39.96
N ALA A 88 6.94 -18.07 -38.96
CA ALA A 88 6.80 -19.51 -39.16
C ALA A 88 5.65 -19.85 -40.11
N SER A 89 4.55 -19.10 -40.06
CA SER A 89 3.39 -19.32 -40.93
C SER A 89 3.66 -19.04 -42.43
N LEU A 90 4.63 -18.18 -42.79
CA LEU A 90 5.00 -17.95 -44.20
C LEU A 90 5.72 -19.16 -44.82
N PHE A 91 6.53 -19.86 -44.02
CA PHE A 91 7.42 -20.92 -44.50
C PHE A 91 6.82 -22.33 -44.36
N MET A 92 5.53 -22.45 -44.02
CA MET A 92 4.86 -23.71 -43.70
C MET A 92 3.76 -24.09 -44.69
N PRO A 93 4.04 -24.74 -45.84
CA PRO A 93 2.97 -24.97 -46.81
C PRO A 93 2.17 -26.26 -46.59
N SER A 94 2.66 -27.32 -45.91
CA SER A 94 1.94 -28.62 -45.98
C SER A 94 2.16 -29.65 -44.87
N MET A 95 3.18 -29.52 -44.01
CA MET A 95 3.54 -30.58 -43.05
C MET A 95 2.82 -30.39 -41.71
N ILE A 96 1.85 -31.26 -41.41
CA ILE A 96 1.08 -31.28 -40.15
C ILE A 96 2.00 -31.29 -38.92
N VAL A 97 3.14 -31.99 -38.99
CA VAL A 97 4.13 -32.09 -37.90
C VAL A 97 4.66 -30.72 -37.48
N LEU A 98 4.88 -29.82 -38.43
CA LEU A 98 5.42 -28.49 -38.15
C LEU A 98 4.35 -27.60 -37.50
N TRP A 99 3.07 -27.79 -37.85
CA TRP A 99 1.92 -27.13 -37.19
C TRP A 99 1.75 -27.60 -35.75
N LEU A 100 1.92 -28.90 -35.50
CA LEU A 100 1.91 -29.45 -34.15
C LEU A 100 3.07 -28.92 -33.30
N ALA A 101 4.28 -28.82 -33.88
CA ALA A 101 5.44 -28.25 -33.19
C ALA A 101 5.20 -26.76 -32.83
N LEU A 102 4.67 -25.98 -33.77
CA LEU A 102 4.32 -24.58 -33.55
C LEU A 102 3.25 -24.42 -32.45
N PHE A 103 2.22 -25.26 -32.48
CA PHE A 103 1.16 -25.26 -31.47
C PHE A 103 1.68 -25.66 -30.07
N SER A 104 2.64 -26.59 -30.01
CA SER A 104 3.34 -26.95 -28.77
C SER A 104 4.13 -25.79 -28.18
N VAL A 105 4.89 -25.08 -29.02
CA VAL A 105 5.65 -23.89 -28.63
C VAL A 105 4.72 -22.78 -28.14
N ALA A 106 3.63 -22.53 -28.87
CA ALA A 106 2.62 -21.55 -28.51
C ALA A 106 1.94 -21.87 -27.18
N THR A 107 1.50 -23.11 -26.98
CA THR A 107 0.85 -23.54 -25.73
C THR A 107 1.75 -23.33 -24.53
N LYS A 108 3.04 -23.71 -24.64
CA LYS A 108 4.00 -23.53 -23.55
C LYS A 108 4.18 -22.06 -23.17
N TYR A 109 4.36 -21.19 -24.16
CA TYR A 109 4.50 -19.76 -23.91
C TYR A 109 3.24 -19.17 -23.25
N LEU A 110 2.06 -19.50 -23.77
CA LEU A 110 0.79 -19.03 -23.23
C LEU A 110 0.54 -19.49 -21.78
N HIS A 111 0.88 -20.75 -21.45
CA HIS A 111 0.81 -21.24 -20.06
C HIS A 111 1.80 -20.51 -19.15
N SER A 112 3.02 -20.24 -19.63
CA SER A 112 4.01 -19.46 -18.87
C SER A 112 3.53 -18.03 -18.60
N VAL A 113 2.79 -17.40 -19.52
CA VAL A 113 2.13 -16.11 -19.27
C VAL A 113 1.06 -16.22 -18.18
N ILE A 114 0.26 -17.28 -18.16
CA ILE A 114 -0.74 -17.49 -17.10
C ILE A 114 -0.03 -17.62 -15.74
N GLU A 115 1.03 -18.43 -15.67
CA GLU A 115 1.83 -18.67 -14.47
C GLU A 115 2.45 -17.35 -13.96
N SER A 116 3.20 -16.62 -14.80
CA SER A 116 3.88 -15.38 -14.40
C SER A 116 2.90 -14.30 -13.93
N VAL A 117 1.80 -14.10 -14.64
CA VAL A 117 0.79 -13.08 -14.28
C VAL A 117 -0.02 -13.51 -13.06
N SER A 118 -0.22 -14.81 -12.83
CA SER A 118 -0.89 -15.32 -11.62
C SER A 118 -0.12 -15.03 -10.33
N LEU A 119 1.20 -14.90 -10.44
CA LEU A 119 2.08 -14.47 -9.34
C LEU A 119 2.11 -12.95 -9.16
N GLY A 120 1.45 -12.20 -10.05
CA GLY A 120 1.39 -10.73 -9.99
C GLY A 120 2.52 -10.02 -10.74
N SER A 121 3.38 -10.76 -11.45
CA SER A 121 4.44 -10.15 -12.26
C SER A 121 3.83 -9.31 -13.39
N SER A 122 4.38 -8.11 -13.55
CA SER A 122 3.97 -7.17 -14.61
C SER A 122 4.82 -7.32 -15.88
N GLU A 123 5.89 -8.12 -15.83
CA GLU A 123 6.80 -8.37 -16.94
C GLU A 123 6.49 -9.71 -17.61
N ALA A 124 6.45 -9.70 -18.93
CA ALA A 124 6.20 -10.89 -19.71
C ALA A 124 7.45 -11.77 -19.79
N PRO A 125 7.29 -13.11 -19.67
CA PRO A 125 8.42 -14.02 -19.72
C PRO A 125 9.12 -13.91 -21.07
N SER A 126 10.45 -13.92 -21.04
CA SER A 126 11.25 -13.99 -22.25
C SER A 126 11.06 -15.36 -22.91
N LEU A 127 11.28 -15.44 -24.24
CA LEU A 127 11.23 -16.74 -24.93
C LEU A 127 12.24 -17.72 -24.31
N GLY A 128 13.42 -17.24 -23.93
CA GLY A 128 14.46 -18.07 -23.32
C GLY A 128 14.00 -18.73 -22.02
N GLU A 129 13.43 -17.96 -21.10
CA GLU A 129 12.90 -18.47 -19.83
C GLU A 129 11.71 -19.40 -20.04
N ALA A 130 10.78 -19.03 -20.93
CA ALA A 130 9.63 -19.86 -21.26
C ALA A 130 10.03 -21.22 -21.86
N PHE A 131 11.19 -21.32 -22.54
CA PHE A 131 11.66 -22.57 -23.16
C PHE A 131 12.65 -23.39 -22.32
N GLN A 132 13.18 -22.87 -21.21
CA GLN A 132 13.98 -23.68 -20.28
C GLN A 132 13.14 -24.87 -19.74
N GLY A 133 13.73 -26.07 -19.70
CA GLY A 133 13.07 -27.29 -19.21
C GLY A 133 11.91 -27.82 -20.07
N ALA A 134 12.01 -27.78 -21.41
CA ALA A 134 10.98 -28.25 -22.35
C ALA A 134 10.31 -29.59 -21.97
N SER A 135 9.09 -29.52 -21.42
CA SER A 135 8.20 -30.66 -21.26
C SER A 135 7.13 -30.62 -22.35
N PHE A 136 7.25 -31.52 -23.35
CA PHE A 136 6.19 -31.79 -24.33
C PHE A 136 4.84 -32.14 -23.67
N THR A 137 4.88 -32.51 -22.40
CA THR A 137 3.74 -32.85 -21.54
C THR A 137 2.66 -31.78 -21.57
N ALA A 138 2.94 -30.49 -21.33
CA ALA A 138 1.90 -29.45 -21.22
C ALA A 138 1.05 -29.35 -22.51
N PHE A 139 1.69 -29.48 -23.67
CA PHE A 139 1.03 -29.53 -24.96
C PHE A 139 0.12 -30.76 -25.11
N VAL A 140 0.63 -31.95 -24.80
CA VAL A 140 -0.17 -33.19 -24.87
C VAL A 140 -1.38 -33.10 -23.95
N GLN A 141 -1.19 -32.51 -22.76
CA GLN A 141 -2.27 -32.34 -21.80
C GLN A 141 -3.34 -31.35 -22.32
N GLN A 142 -2.92 -30.22 -22.90
CA GLN A 142 -3.84 -29.26 -23.50
C GLN A 142 -4.62 -29.88 -24.68
N LEU A 143 -3.93 -30.68 -25.51
CA LEU A 143 -4.56 -31.41 -26.61
C LEU A 143 -5.59 -32.41 -26.10
N ALA A 144 -5.30 -33.13 -25.01
CA ALA A 144 -6.25 -34.05 -24.40
C ALA A 144 -7.50 -33.33 -23.87
N VAL A 145 -7.35 -32.16 -23.24
CA VAL A 145 -8.50 -31.33 -22.81
C VAL A 145 -9.37 -30.94 -24.00
N PHE A 146 -8.76 -30.48 -25.10
CA PHE A 146 -9.51 -30.15 -26.31
C PHE A 146 -10.17 -31.37 -26.95
N LEU A 147 -9.49 -32.52 -27.00
CA LEU A 147 -10.07 -33.77 -27.52
C LEU A 147 -11.29 -34.20 -26.73
N VAL A 148 -11.26 -34.11 -25.40
CA VAL A 148 -12.42 -34.40 -24.55
C VAL A 148 -13.57 -33.43 -24.83
N ALA A 149 -13.28 -32.12 -24.95
CA ALA A 149 -14.30 -31.13 -25.29
C ALA A 149 -14.92 -31.37 -26.67
N PHE A 150 -14.10 -31.69 -27.69
CA PHE A 150 -14.57 -32.04 -29.03
C PHE A 150 -15.41 -33.32 -29.03
N LEU A 151 -15.01 -34.35 -28.29
CA LEU A 151 -15.77 -35.59 -28.17
C LEU A 151 -17.15 -35.33 -27.55
N LEU A 152 -17.23 -34.51 -26.51
CA LEU A 152 -18.49 -34.14 -25.87
C LEU A 152 -19.42 -33.36 -26.81
N LEU A 153 -18.88 -32.42 -27.60
CA LEU A 153 -19.65 -31.71 -28.63
C LEU A 153 -20.14 -32.64 -29.74
N TRP A 154 -19.28 -33.55 -30.19
CA TRP A 154 -19.62 -34.50 -31.25
C TRP A 154 -20.74 -35.45 -30.80
N LEU A 155 -20.62 -36.02 -29.59
CA LEU A 155 -21.67 -36.84 -28.99
C LEU A 155 -22.98 -36.04 -28.87
N ALA A 156 -22.92 -34.80 -28.41
CA ALA A 156 -24.09 -33.94 -28.27
C ALA A 156 -24.78 -33.64 -29.61
N ALA A 157 -24.01 -33.51 -30.70
CA ALA A 157 -24.54 -33.32 -32.05
C ALA A 157 -25.19 -34.60 -32.60
N ASP A 158 -24.66 -35.78 -32.27
CA ASP A 158 -25.19 -37.07 -32.72
C ASP A 158 -26.59 -37.40 -32.18
N PHE A 159 -26.96 -36.83 -31.02
CA PHE A 159 -28.30 -36.97 -30.43
C PHE A 159 -29.40 -36.17 -31.16
N ASP A 160 -29.07 -35.40 -32.20
CA ASP A 160 -29.98 -34.61 -33.06
C ASP A 160 -30.94 -33.68 -32.27
N ASN A 161 -30.57 -33.34 -31.04
CA ASN A 161 -31.32 -32.49 -30.13
C ASN A 161 -30.62 -31.13 -30.00
N GLU A 162 -31.20 -30.12 -30.65
CA GLU A 162 -30.65 -28.76 -30.67
C GLU A 162 -30.45 -28.17 -29.27
N ALA A 163 -31.39 -28.40 -28.35
CA ALA A 163 -31.30 -27.88 -26.99
C ALA A 163 -30.13 -28.52 -26.22
N LEU A 164 -29.91 -29.82 -26.41
CA LEU A 164 -28.80 -30.55 -25.79
C LEU A 164 -27.44 -30.06 -26.32
N TYR A 165 -27.32 -29.90 -27.64
CA TYR A 165 -26.10 -29.36 -28.26
C TYR A 165 -25.72 -27.98 -27.72
N TRP A 166 -26.66 -27.04 -27.71
CA TRP A 166 -26.40 -25.68 -27.20
C TRP A 166 -26.08 -25.67 -25.70
N THR A 167 -26.74 -26.53 -24.91
CA THR A 167 -26.45 -26.67 -23.48
C THR A 167 -25.02 -27.14 -23.26
N VAL A 168 -24.58 -28.18 -23.98
CA VAL A 168 -23.21 -28.70 -23.90
C VAL A 168 -22.20 -27.67 -24.40
N ASN A 169 -22.51 -26.96 -25.49
CA ASN A 169 -21.66 -25.92 -26.04
C ASN A 169 -21.42 -24.79 -25.03
N VAL A 170 -22.48 -24.24 -24.44
CA VAL A 170 -22.37 -23.19 -23.42
C VAL A 170 -21.62 -23.71 -22.20
N ALA A 171 -21.90 -24.92 -21.74
CA ALA A 171 -21.19 -25.53 -20.62
C ALA A 171 -19.69 -25.64 -20.89
N LEU A 172 -19.28 -26.03 -22.10
CA LEU A 172 -17.87 -26.13 -22.50
C LEU A 172 -17.20 -24.76 -22.64
N VAL A 173 -17.87 -23.78 -23.24
CA VAL A 173 -17.36 -22.40 -23.33
C VAL A 173 -17.11 -21.83 -21.92
N LEU A 174 -17.99 -22.13 -20.96
CA LEU A 174 -17.80 -21.76 -19.58
C LEU A 174 -16.73 -22.60 -18.88
N ALA A 175 -16.59 -23.89 -19.16
CA ALA A 175 -15.63 -24.77 -18.47
C ALA A 175 -14.18 -24.62 -18.95
N LEU A 176 -13.98 -24.32 -20.24
CA LEU A 176 -12.65 -24.31 -20.87
C LEU A 176 -11.66 -23.32 -20.22
N PRO A 177 -12.02 -22.05 -19.93
CA PRO A 177 -11.08 -21.13 -19.28
C PRO A 177 -10.60 -21.63 -17.92
N ALA A 178 -11.51 -22.14 -17.09
CA ALA A 178 -11.17 -22.71 -15.78
C ALA A 178 -10.31 -23.98 -15.90
N SER A 179 -10.57 -24.83 -16.89
CA SER A 179 -9.75 -26.00 -17.19
C SER A 179 -8.32 -25.61 -17.61
N ILE A 180 -8.17 -24.61 -18.49
CA ILE A 180 -6.87 -24.08 -18.94
C ILE A 180 -6.09 -23.46 -17.77
N ILE A 181 -6.76 -22.70 -16.90
CA ILE A 181 -6.15 -22.15 -15.68
C ILE A 181 -5.58 -23.26 -14.80
N ARG A 182 -6.38 -24.29 -14.50
CA ARG A 182 -5.93 -25.43 -13.68
C ARG A 182 -4.77 -26.17 -14.33
N LEU A 183 -4.83 -26.37 -15.65
CA LEU A 183 -3.77 -27.02 -16.37
C LEU A 183 -2.45 -26.23 -16.32
N ALA A 184 -2.52 -24.91 -16.46
CA ALA A 184 -1.35 -24.04 -16.42
C ALA A 184 -0.68 -24.02 -15.04
N LEU A 185 -1.46 -24.03 -13.96
CA LEU A 185 -0.95 -23.94 -12.58
C LEU A 185 -0.51 -25.31 -12.02
N ASP A 186 -1.37 -26.33 -12.13
CA ASP A 186 -1.16 -27.62 -11.47
C ASP A 186 -0.38 -28.61 -12.36
N LYS A 187 -0.18 -28.28 -13.66
CA LYS A 187 0.56 -29.07 -14.66
C LYS A 187 0.10 -30.53 -14.76
N SER A 188 -1.16 -30.79 -14.41
CA SER A 188 -1.75 -32.12 -14.34
C SER A 188 -3.11 -32.19 -15.05
N LEU A 189 -3.33 -33.29 -15.80
CA LEU A 189 -4.58 -33.54 -16.52
C LEU A 189 -5.77 -33.82 -15.61
N GLY A 190 -5.52 -34.52 -14.50
CA GLY A 190 -6.56 -34.86 -13.53
C GLY A 190 -7.20 -33.60 -12.98
N ALA A 191 -6.38 -32.62 -12.58
CA ALA A 191 -6.85 -31.32 -12.12
C ALA A 191 -7.70 -30.61 -13.18
N ALA A 192 -7.18 -30.51 -14.40
CA ALA A 192 -7.79 -29.79 -15.51
C ALA A 192 -9.15 -30.36 -15.97
N LEU A 193 -9.36 -31.68 -15.86
CA LEU A 193 -10.59 -32.36 -16.27
C LEU A 193 -11.54 -32.66 -15.10
N SER A 194 -11.11 -32.45 -13.85
CA SER A 194 -11.95 -32.73 -12.70
C SER A 194 -13.09 -31.71 -12.58
N PRO A 195 -14.36 -32.16 -12.50
CA PRO A 195 -15.48 -31.25 -12.31
C PRO A 195 -15.40 -30.47 -10.99
N LEU A 196 -14.77 -31.06 -9.97
CA LEU A 196 -14.63 -30.46 -8.65
C LEU A 196 -13.68 -29.26 -8.67
N GLU A 197 -12.48 -29.40 -9.24
CA GLU A 197 -11.49 -28.33 -9.23
C GLU A 197 -11.82 -27.21 -10.21
N VAL A 198 -12.39 -27.56 -11.36
CA VAL A 198 -12.95 -26.59 -12.32
C VAL A 198 -14.13 -25.85 -11.67
N GLY A 199 -15.02 -26.57 -10.99
CA GLY A 199 -16.11 -25.98 -10.20
C GLY A 199 -15.62 -25.07 -9.08
N GLN A 200 -14.48 -25.38 -8.45
CA GLN A 200 -13.86 -24.53 -7.43
C GLN A 200 -13.41 -23.19 -8.02
N VAL A 201 -12.82 -23.18 -9.23
CA VAL A 201 -12.43 -21.93 -9.91
C VAL A 201 -13.66 -21.06 -10.19
N MET A 202 -14.71 -21.66 -10.77
CA MET A 202 -15.97 -20.97 -11.04
C MET A 202 -16.61 -20.43 -9.77
N ARG A 203 -16.62 -21.21 -8.69
CA ARG A 203 -17.20 -20.83 -7.41
C ARG A 203 -16.38 -19.75 -6.68
N ALA A 204 -15.05 -19.81 -6.76
CA ALA A 204 -14.17 -18.82 -6.15
C ALA A 204 -14.35 -17.43 -6.78
N MET A 205 -14.50 -17.37 -8.12
CA MET A 205 -14.74 -16.12 -8.84
C MET A 205 -16.21 -15.67 -8.80
N GLY A 206 -17.16 -16.62 -8.69
CA GLY A 206 -18.59 -16.37 -8.64
C GLY A 206 -19.12 -15.75 -9.94
N TRP A 207 -20.07 -14.82 -9.85
CA TRP A 207 -20.70 -14.17 -11.03
C TRP A 207 -19.69 -13.47 -11.95
N ARG A 208 -18.54 -13.06 -11.41
CA ARG A 208 -17.48 -12.34 -12.13
C ARG A 208 -16.76 -13.25 -13.12
N TYR A 209 -16.85 -14.56 -12.94
CA TYR A 209 -16.41 -15.54 -13.92
C TYR A 209 -17.16 -15.39 -15.25
N LEU A 210 -18.46 -15.07 -15.22
CA LEU A 210 -19.23 -14.84 -16.45
C LEU A 210 -18.72 -13.62 -17.21
N ILE A 211 -18.33 -12.55 -16.48
CA ILE A 211 -17.68 -11.38 -17.10
C ILE A 211 -16.37 -11.79 -17.78
N LEU A 212 -15.55 -12.61 -17.11
CA LEU A 212 -14.31 -13.14 -17.67
C LEU A 212 -14.59 -13.92 -18.96
N CYS A 213 -15.56 -14.84 -18.95
CA CYS A 213 -15.96 -15.61 -20.12
C CYS A 213 -16.44 -14.73 -21.28
N VAL A 214 -17.24 -13.69 -21.02
CA VAL A 214 -17.70 -12.75 -22.05
C VAL A 214 -16.52 -12.02 -22.69
N PHE A 215 -15.57 -11.52 -21.89
CA PHE A 215 -14.36 -10.88 -22.43
C PHE A 215 -13.49 -11.86 -23.22
N LEU A 216 -13.28 -13.08 -22.73
CA LEU A 216 -12.53 -14.11 -23.44
C LEU A 216 -13.21 -14.47 -24.77
N PHE A 217 -14.54 -14.55 -24.80
CA PHE A 217 -15.29 -14.80 -26.02
C PHE A 217 -15.10 -13.66 -27.04
N ILE A 218 -15.20 -12.39 -26.61
CA ILE A 218 -14.95 -11.23 -27.47
C ILE A 218 -13.53 -11.26 -28.04
N LEU A 219 -12.53 -11.53 -27.18
CA LEU A 219 -11.13 -11.62 -27.60
C LEU A 219 -10.88 -12.78 -28.57
N TRP A 220 -11.53 -13.93 -28.36
CA TRP A 220 -11.45 -15.09 -29.24
C TRP A 220 -12.02 -14.81 -30.64
N GLN A 221 -13.12 -14.05 -30.74
CA GLN A 221 -13.74 -13.71 -32.02
C GLN A 221 -13.03 -12.55 -32.74
N SER A 222 -12.28 -11.71 -32.02
CA SER A 222 -11.64 -10.50 -32.55
C SER A 222 -10.73 -10.75 -33.77
N PRO A 223 -9.83 -11.75 -33.79
CA PRO A 223 -9.02 -12.05 -34.99
C PRO A 223 -9.86 -12.36 -36.23
N THR A 224 -10.99 -13.07 -36.08
CA THR A 224 -11.87 -13.45 -37.20
C THR A 224 -12.53 -12.23 -37.85
N TYR A 225 -13.05 -11.31 -37.03
CA TYR A 225 -13.64 -10.06 -37.53
C TYR A 225 -12.59 -9.16 -38.20
N LEU A 226 -11.39 -9.09 -37.63
CA LEU A 226 -10.30 -8.31 -38.21
C LEU A 226 -9.81 -8.93 -39.53
N ALA A 227 -9.75 -10.27 -39.61
CA ALA A 227 -9.46 -10.98 -40.85
C ALA A 227 -10.50 -10.70 -41.92
N TRP A 228 -11.79 -10.71 -41.57
CA TRP A 228 -12.87 -10.40 -42.50
C TRP A 228 -12.77 -8.97 -43.05
N LEU A 229 -12.43 -7.99 -42.20
CA LEU A 229 -12.20 -6.60 -42.62
C LEU A 229 -10.97 -6.46 -43.54
N LEU A 230 -9.86 -7.13 -43.21
CA LEU A 230 -8.60 -7.07 -43.94
C LEU A 230 -8.62 -7.89 -45.24
N ALA A 231 -9.49 -8.89 -45.35
CA ALA A 231 -9.59 -9.78 -46.51
C ALA A 231 -9.98 -9.04 -47.81
N TYR A 232 -10.64 -7.88 -47.71
CA TYR A 232 -10.99 -7.06 -48.87
C TYR A 232 -9.80 -6.27 -49.46
N GLY A 233 -8.73 -6.06 -48.68
CA GLY A 233 -7.62 -5.17 -49.06
C GLY A 233 -6.25 -5.85 -49.25
N LEU A 234 -6.06 -7.09 -48.78
CA LEU A 234 -4.75 -7.74 -48.77
C LEU A 234 -4.71 -9.10 -49.48
N PRO A 235 -3.60 -9.42 -50.17
CA PRO A 235 -3.40 -10.74 -50.75
C PRO A 235 -3.21 -11.80 -49.64
N ARG A 236 -3.65 -13.04 -49.93
CA ARG A 236 -3.66 -14.16 -48.96
C ARG A 236 -2.30 -14.45 -48.32
N VAL A 237 -1.20 -14.22 -49.05
CA VAL A 237 0.18 -14.42 -48.58
C VAL A 237 0.54 -13.46 -47.43
N VAL A 238 0.00 -12.24 -47.45
CA VAL A 238 0.23 -11.23 -46.39
C VAL A 238 -0.82 -11.35 -45.29
N LEU A 239 -2.04 -11.74 -45.65
CA LEU A 239 -3.15 -11.91 -44.72
C LEU A 239 -2.91 -13.01 -43.68
N MET A 240 -2.34 -14.16 -44.09
CA MET A 240 -2.10 -15.30 -43.19
C MET A 240 -1.14 -14.97 -42.02
N PRO A 241 0.05 -14.39 -42.26
CA PRO A 241 0.96 -13.98 -41.19
C PRO A 241 0.37 -12.92 -40.27
N ILE A 242 -0.38 -11.96 -40.82
CA ILE A 242 -1.09 -10.96 -40.03
C ILE A 242 -2.11 -11.64 -39.12
N LEU A 243 -2.87 -12.62 -39.63
CA LEU A 243 -3.85 -13.35 -38.83
C LEU A 243 -3.18 -14.14 -37.69
N VAL A 244 -2.06 -14.80 -37.97
CA VAL A 244 -1.29 -15.54 -36.96
C VAL A 244 -0.67 -14.61 -35.92
N LEU A 245 -0.18 -13.43 -36.34
CA LEU A 245 0.29 -12.38 -35.44
C LEU A 245 -0.82 -11.91 -34.50
N LEU A 246 -2.00 -11.63 -35.05
CA LEU A 246 -3.18 -11.22 -34.27
C LEU A 246 -3.63 -12.31 -33.32
N LEU A 247 -3.66 -13.57 -33.76
CA LEU A 247 -4.00 -14.72 -32.92
C LEU A 247 -3.02 -14.85 -31.75
N GLY A 248 -1.71 -14.68 -31.99
CA GLY A 248 -0.70 -14.66 -30.95
C GLY A 248 -0.92 -13.51 -29.96
N TYR A 249 -1.16 -12.31 -30.47
CA TYR A 249 -1.43 -11.11 -29.66
C TYR A 249 -2.66 -11.30 -28.75
N PHE A 250 -3.82 -11.62 -29.33
CA PHE A 250 -5.05 -11.85 -28.56
C PHE A 250 -4.92 -13.06 -27.63
N GLY A 251 -4.19 -14.10 -28.04
CA GLY A 251 -3.84 -15.26 -27.20
C GLY A 251 -3.12 -14.85 -25.92
N VAL A 252 -2.09 -14.00 -26.03
CA VAL A 252 -1.36 -13.46 -24.87
C VAL A 252 -2.28 -12.59 -24.00
N VAL A 253 -3.11 -11.72 -24.60
CA VAL A 253 -4.07 -10.89 -23.84
C VAL A 253 -5.04 -11.76 -23.04
N MET A 254 -5.59 -12.83 -23.65
CA MET A 254 -6.47 -13.78 -22.95
C MET A 254 -5.75 -14.47 -21.79
N CYS A 255 -4.51 -14.92 -22.00
CA CYS A 255 -3.71 -15.58 -20.98
C CYS A 255 -3.33 -14.65 -19.83
N ALA A 256 -2.94 -13.41 -20.12
CA ALA A 256 -2.67 -12.39 -19.11
C ALA A 256 -3.94 -12.06 -18.30
N MET A 257 -5.10 -11.99 -18.95
CA MET A 257 -6.37 -11.75 -18.27
C MET A 257 -6.78 -12.93 -17.37
N MET A 258 -6.58 -14.17 -17.82
CA MET A 258 -6.80 -15.38 -17.01
C MET A 258 -5.83 -15.44 -15.83
N GLY A 259 -4.53 -15.25 -16.05
CA GLY A 259 -3.52 -15.21 -15.00
C GLY A 259 -3.83 -14.12 -13.96
N TYR A 260 -4.23 -12.92 -14.39
CA TYR A 260 -4.59 -11.85 -13.46
C TYR A 260 -5.87 -12.16 -12.67
N ALA A 261 -6.84 -12.85 -13.28
CA ALA A 261 -8.00 -13.34 -12.54
C ALA A 261 -7.57 -14.33 -11.45
N VAL A 262 -6.61 -15.22 -11.72
CA VAL A 262 -6.04 -16.09 -10.67
C VAL A 262 -5.36 -15.26 -9.59
N PHE A 263 -4.51 -14.30 -9.95
CA PHE A 263 -3.86 -13.41 -8.99
C PHE A 263 -4.86 -12.69 -8.07
N GLN A 264 -5.98 -12.23 -8.63
CA GLN A 264 -7.06 -11.61 -7.87
C GLN A 264 -7.74 -12.60 -6.90
N TYR A 265 -7.90 -13.87 -7.28
CA TYR A 265 -8.62 -14.88 -6.47
C TYR A 265 -7.70 -15.92 -5.82
N GLN A 266 -6.39 -15.67 -5.76
CA GLN A 266 -5.36 -16.61 -5.28
C GLN A 266 -5.66 -17.17 -3.88
N GLY A 267 -6.17 -16.33 -2.96
CA GLY A 267 -6.52 -16.74 -1.60
C GLY A 267 -7.68 -17.73 -1.52
N ALA A 268 -8.68 -17.58 -2.39
CA ALA A 268 -9.84 -18.48 -2.47
C ALA A 268 -9.51 -19.78 -3.23
N LEU A 269 -8.58 -19.70 -4.19
CA LEU A 269 -8.11 -20.83 -4.97
C LEU A 269 -7.08 -21.69 -4.23
N GLY A 270 -6.49 -21.20 -3.14
CA GLY A 270 -5.45 -21.89 -2.38
C GLY A 270 -4.04 -21.68 -2.91
N TYR A 271 -3.86 -20.77 -3.86
CA TYR A 271 -2.57 -20.39 -4.45
C TYR A 271 -1.95 -19.14 -3.82
N ALA A 272 -2.49 -18.65 -2.70
CA ALA A 272 -1.93 -17.50 -1.99
C ALA A 272 -0.57 -17.84 -1.38
N VAL A 273 0.48 -17.68 -2.18
CA VAL A 273 1.84 -17.53 -1.70
C VAL A 273 2.04 -16.04 -1.48
N ALA A 274 2.41 -15.65 -0.26
CA ALA A 274 2.87 -14.29 0.00
C ALA A 274 4.23 -14.14 -0.68
N ASP A 275 4.24 -13.77 -1.96
CA ASP A 275 5.48 -13.63 -2.72
C ASP A 275 5.98 -12.18 -2.73
N ASP A 276 7.31 -12.05 -2.79
CA ASP A 276 8.14 -10.90 -2.40
C ASP A 276 7.93 -9.61 -3.19
N GLU A 277 7.27 -9.64 -4.35
CA GLU A 277 7.28 -8.50 -5.29
C GLU A 277 6.11 -7.52 -5.11
N GLY A 278 5.01 -7.95 -4.48
CA GLY A 278 3.75 -7.20 -4.48
C GLY A 278 3.53 -6.26 -3.30
N THR A 279 4.16 -6.52 -2.16
CA THR A 279 3.95 -5.74 -0.93
C THR A 279 5.24 -5.03 -0.58
N GLN A 280 5.35 -3.75 -0.95
CA GLN A 280 6.52 -2.93 -0.64
C GLN A 280 6.72 -2.88 0.87
N GLY A 281 7.64 -3.72 1.36
CA GLY A 281 8.10 -3.66 2.73
C GLY A 281 8.80 -2.34 3.01
N PHE A 282 8.90 -1.99 4.28
CA PHE A 282 9.61 -0.78 4.69
C PHE A 282 11.04 -1.09 5.11
N PRO A 283 11.98 -0.13 4.94
CA PRO A 283 13.31 -0.24 5.52
C PRO A 283 13.23 -0.52 7.02
N GLU A 284 14.23 -1.21 7.58
CA GLU A 284 14.11 -1.83 8.89
C GLU A 284 13.74 -0.82 10.00
N ALA A 285 14.41 0.34 10.03
CA ALA A 285 14.13 1.40 10.99
C ALA A 285 12.70 1.95 10.89
N GLU A 286 12.19 2.14 9.67
CA GLU A 286 10.83 2.63 9.46
C GLU A 286 9.79 1.54 9.77
N TRP A 287 10.07 0.29 9.42
CA TRP A 287 9.24 -0.85 9.75
C TRP A 287 9.07 -1.00 11.26
N ARG A 288 10.16 -0.98 12.05
CA ARG A 288 10.10 -1.09 13.52
C ARG A 288 9.19 -0.03 14.13
N ARG A 289 9.35 1.22 13.70
CA ARG A 289 8.48 2.33 14.11
C ARG A 289 7.02 2.10 13.76
N ARG A 290 6.73 1.76 12.50
CA ARG A 290 5.35 1.55 12.03
C ARG A 290 4.70 0.37 12.74
N LYS A 291 5.45 -0.72 12.95
CA LYS A 291 5.00 -1.90 13.70
C LYS A 291 4.63 -1.53 15.12
N ALA A 292 5.49 -0.83 15.85
CA ALA A 292 5.22 -0.42 17.23
C ALA A 292 3.98 0.49 17.33
N LEU A 293 3.84 1.47 16.42
CA LEU A 293 2.67 2.36 16.38
C LEU A 293 1.38 1.60 16.06
N ALA A 294 1.42 0.70 15.08
CA ALA A 294 0.27 -0.09 14.65
C ALA A 294 -0.18 -1.07 15.75
N GLU A 295 0.76 -1.81 16.35
CA GLU A 295 0.48 -2.71 17.47
C GLU A 295 -0.10 -1.94 18.67
N ALA A 296 0.47 -0.79 19.02
CA ALA A 296 -0.04 0.06 20.08
C ALA A 296 -1.45 0.58 19.79
N GLU A 297 -1.74 1.02 18.56
CA GLU A 297 -3.08 1.48 18.17
C GLU A 297 -4.12 0.35 18.25
N VAL A 298 -3.78 -0.84 17.74
CA VAL A 298 -4.63 -2.02 17.84
C VAL A 298 -4.95 -2.33 19.31
N ARG A 299 -3.94 -2.34 20.18
CA ARG A 299 -4.12 -2.60 21.63
C ARG A 299 -4.97 -1.54 22.32
N VAL A 300 -4.80 -0.26 21.97
CA VAL A 300 -5.66 0.82 22.49
C VAL A 300 -7.12 0.60 22.09
N LYS A 301 -7.39 0.20 20.84
CA LYS A 301 -8.76 -0.10 20.37
C LYS A 301 -9.37 -1.32 21.04
N GLU A 302 -8.55 -2.27 21.50
CA GLU A 302 -8.99 -3.39 22.37
C GLU A 302 -9.18 -3.01 23.84
N GLY A 303 -8.96 -1.75 24.23
CA GLY A 303 -8.99 -1.31 25.63
C GLY A 303 -7.76 -1.72 26.43
N GLN A 304 -6.72 -2.25 25.79
CA GLN A 304 -5.47 -2.70 26.41
C GLN A 304 -4.42 -1.57 26.42
N GLY A 305 -4.76 -0.44 27.04
CA GLY A 305 -3.92 0.76 27.08
C GLY A 305 -2.53 0.51 27.72
N GLY A 306 -2.47 -0.22 28.83
CA GLY A 306 -1.20 -0.54 29.49
C GLY A 306 -0.23 -1.33 28.59
N ALA A 307 -0.74 -2.34 27.88
CA ALA A 307 0.08 -3.10 26.92
C ALA A 307 0.58 -2.22 25.76
N ALA A 308 -0.21 -1.24 25.32
CA ALA A 308 0.22 -0.28 24.31
C ALA A 308 1.37 0.63 24.80
N VAL A 309 1.36 1.03 26.09
CA VAL A 309 2.47 1.77 26.72
C VAL A 309 3.74 0.93 26.73
N GLU A 310 3.66 -0.36 27.08
CA GLU A 310 4.81 -1.27 27.09
C GLU A 310 5.42 -1.47 25.69
N ILE A 311 4.58 -1.59 24.66
CA ILE A 311 5.03 -1.73 23.26
C ILE A 311 5.80 -0.47 22.82
N LEU A 312 5.23 0.70 23.08
CA LEU A 312 5.85 1.98 22.71
C LEU A 312 7.12 2.25 23.51
N SER A 313 7.14 1.93 24.81
CA SER A 313 8.34 2.08 25.63
C SER A 313 9.46 1.12 25.18
N ALA A 314 9.13 -0.10 24.76
CA ALA A 314 10.09 -1.03 24.18
C ALA A 314 10.69 -0.49 22.87
N ALA A 315 9.87 0.10 22.00
CA ALA A 315 10.33 0.73 20.76
C ALA A 315 11.22 1.96 21.03
N LEU A 316 10.85 2.81 21.98
CA LEU A 316 11.62 3.99 22.38
C LEU A 316 12.97 3.65 23.04
N ARG A 317 13.15 2.45 23.59
CA ARG A 317 14.48 1.98 24.04
C ARG A 317 15.44 1.75 22.88
N GLN A 318 14.93 1.40 21.69
CA GLN A 318 15.72 1.17 20.49
C GLN A 318 15.94 2.47 19.71
N ASP A 319 14.87 3.26 19.53
CA ASP A 319 14.89 4.51 18.77
C ASP A 319 14.39 5.71 19.63
N PRO A 320 15.20 6.20 20.58
CA PRO A 320 14.75 7.21 21.54
C PRO A 320 14.42 8.58 20.95
N GLU A 321 15.02 8.91 19.80
CA GLU A 321 14.90 10.21 19.15
C GLU A 321 13.79 10.24 18.08
N ASP A 322 13.01 9.17 17.91
CA ASP A 322 11.88 9.18 16.97
C ASP A 322 10.71 9.99 17.53
N LEU A 323 10.43 11.14 16.90
CA LEU A 323 9.41 12.08 17.36
C LEU A 323 8.00 11.46 17.39
N LYS A 324 7.66 10.61 16.41
CA LYS A 324 6.30 10.04 16.30
C LYS A 324 6.04 9.02 17.41
N LEU A 325 7.04 8.20 17.74
CA LEU A 325 6.95 7.29 18.88
C LEU A 325 6.80 8.04 20.20
N ASN A 326 7.63 9.08 20.41
CA ASN A 326 7.56 9.90 21.62
C ASN A 326 6.20 10.62 21.74
N GLU A 327 5.69 11.20 20.64
CA GLU A 327 4.38 11.85 20.62
C GLU A 327 3.27 10.87 21.01
N ARG A 328 3.23 9.69 20.37
CA ARG A 328 2.18 8.70 20.64
C ARG A 328 2.27 8.16 22.06
N TYR A 329 3.48 7.94 22.57
CA TYR A 329 3.73 7.51 23.93
C TYR A 329 3.25 8.55 24.96
N HIS A 330 3.63 9.82 24.79
CA HIS A 330 3.19 10.90 25.66
C HIS A 330 1.67 11.07 25.68
N GLN A 331 1.02 11.04 24.51
CA GLN A 331 -0.44 11.10 24.41
C GLN A 331 -1.11 9.96 25.17
N LEU A 332 -0.58 8.74 25.05
CA LEU A 332 -1.14 7.58 25.72
C LEU A 332 -0.98 7.67 27.25
N LEU A 333 0.19 8.06 27.74
CA LEU A 333 0.42 8.29 29.18
C LEU A 333 -0.53 9.36 29.74
N PHE A 334 -0.74 10.44 28.99
CA PHE A 334 -1.67 11.50 29.38
C PHE A 334 -3.12 11.02 29.44
N VAL A 335 -3.59 10.31 28.40
CA VAL A 335 -4.97 9.79 28.33
C VAL A 335 -5.25 8.73 29.40
N LEU A 336 -4.27 7.88 29.70
CA LEU A 336 -4.36 6.87 30.77
C LEU A 336 -4.16 7.46 32.17
N ASN A 337 -3.85 8.76 32.27
CA ASN A 337 -3.57 9.47 33.52
C ASN A 337 -2.39 8.86 34.33
N GLU A 338 -1.40 8.32 33.63
CA GLU A 338 -0.16 7.78 34.22
C GLU A 338 0.79 8.93 34.58
N ARG A 339 0.43 9.66 35.65
CA ARG A 339 1.04 10.95 36.01
C ARG A 339 2.55 10.87 36.22
N VAL A 340 3.02 9.83 36.91
CA VAL A 340 4.44 9.69 37.27
C VAL A 340 5.29 9.50 36.01
N ASP A 341 4.91 8.54 35.16
CA ASP A 341 5.64 8.24 33.93
C ASP A 341 5.55 9.37 32.91
N CYS A 342 4.40 10.04 32.82
CA CYS A 342 4.20 11.18 31.94
C CYS A 342 5.15 12.34 32.28
N LEU A 343 5.28 12.67 33.57
CA LEU A 343 6.19 13.71 34.04
C LEU A 343 7.66 13.30 33.93
N ALA A 344 8.00 12.03 34.14
CA ALA A 344 9.35 11.52 33.98
C ALA A 344 9.83 11.54 32.52
N HIS A 345 8.93 11.28 31.57
CA HIS A 345 9.21 11.32 30.13
C HIS A 345 9.38 12.75 29.58
N LEU A 346 8.73 13.72 30.22
CA LEU A 346 8.54 15.06 29.66
C LEU A 346 9.81 15.85 29.35
N PRO A 347 10.86 15.88 30.21
CA PRO A 347 12.06 16.69 29.94
C PRO A 347 12.75 16.33 28.62
N ARG A 348 12.90 15.03 28.35
CA ARG A 348 13.51 14.53 27.12
C ARG A 348 12.61 14.81 25.91
N TYR A 349 11.32 14.52 26.04
CA TYR A 349 10.37 14.73 24.95
C TYR A 349 10.23 16.20 24.56
N LEU A 350 10.15 17.11 25.53
CA LEU A 350 10.06 18.55 25.25
C LEU A 350 11.29 19.07 24.51
N LEU A 351 12.50 18.61 24.88
CA LEU A 351 13.73 18.99 24.19
C LEU A 351 13.72 18.53 22.73
N LEU A 352 13.33 17.28 22.48
CA LEU A 352 13.22 16.72 21.13
C LEU A 352 12.13 17.45 20.32
N ALA A 353 10.95 17.59 20.90
CA ALA A 353 9.80 18.21 20.25
C ALA A 353 10.04 19.70 19.98
N SER A 354 10.69 20.46 20.87
CA SER A 354 10.93 21.88 20.62
C SER A 354 11.86 22.13 19.43
N ARG A 355 12.80 21.20 19.17
CA ARG A 355 13.73 21.25 18.03
C ARG A 355 13.07 20.84 16.72
N LEU A 356 12.29 19.76 16.72
CA LEU A 356 11.73 19.17 15.50
C LEU A 356 10.33 19.71 15.15
N ASN A 357 9.49 19.92 16.15
CA ASN A 357 8.13 20.42 15.98
C ASN A 357 7.63 21.15 17.24
N PRO A 358 7.89 22.46 17.36
CA PRO A 358 7.60 23.22 18.59
C PRO A 358 6.09 23.32 18.89
N GLN A 359 5.23 23.05 17.90
CA GLN A 359 3.79 22.93 18.08
C GLN A 359 3.40 21.73 18.95
N LEU A 360 4.10 20.60 18.82
CA LEU A 360 3.92 19.42 19.68
C LEU A 360 4.44 19.66 21.08
N ALA A 361 5.60 20.32 21.21
CA ALA A 361 6.15 20.70 22.52
C ALA A 361 5.19 21.59 23.31
N ALA A 362 4.54 22.55 22.65
CA ALA A 362 3.52 23.39 23.28
C ALA A 362 2.30 22.58 23.77
N ASN A 363 1.83 21.61 22.99
CA ASN A 363 0.74 20.72 23.42
C ASN A 363 1.16 19.86 24.62
N ALA A 364 2.35 19.26 24.56
CA ALA A 364 2.90 18.44 25.63
C ALA A 364 3.06 19.22 26.95
N LEU A 365 3.51 20.48 26.86
CA LEU A 365 3.59 21.36 28.02
C LEU A 365 2.20 21.65 28.63
N LEU A 366 1.19 21.93 27.79
CA LEU A 366 -0.16 22.18 28.27
C LEU A 366 -0.77 20.93 28.93
N ASN A 367 -0.51 19.75 28.37
CA ASN A 367 -0.89 18.47 29.00
C ASN A 367 -0.21 18.31 30.35
N ALA A 368 1.09 18.57 30.44
CA ALA A 368 1.83 18.49 31.68
C ALA A 368 1.31 19.46 32.75
N ARG A 369 0.87 20.67 32.36
CA ARG A 369 0.29 21.64 33.30
C ARG A 369 -1.10 21.26 33.80
N GLN A 370 -1.84 20.43 33.08
CA GLN A 370 -3.07 19.84 33.62
C GLN A 370 -2.76 18.82 34.72
N LEU A 371 -1.65 18.09 34.59
CA LEU A 371 -1.20 17.13 35.60
C LEU A 371 -0.41 17.77 36.75
N HIS A 372 0.35 18.83 36.48
CA HIS A 372 1.20 19.55 37.43
C HIS A 372 1.19 21.06 37.10
N PRO A 373 0.31 21.86 37.75
CA PRO A 373 0.05 23.25 37.37
C PRO A 373 1.28 24.14 37.25
N ASP A 374 2.27 23.96 38.13
CA ASP A 374 3.49 24.75 38.19
C ASP A 374 4.65 24.15 37.38
N TYR A 375 4.36 23.24 36.44
CA TYR A 375 5.41 22.61 35.64
C TYR A 375 6.16 23.64 34.78
N LEU A 376 7.48 23.58 34.86
CA LEU A 376 8.42 24.42 34.14
C LEU A 376 9.52 23.54 33.53
N PRO A 377 9.86 23.71 32.23
CA PRO A 377 10.99 23.01 31.64
C PRO A 377 12.33 23.44 32.25
N ASP A 378 13.26 22.49 32.31
CA ASP A 378 14.63 22.69 32.83
C ASP A 378 15.57 23.33 31.79
N ASP A 379 15.18 23.35 30.53
CA ASP A 379 15.98 23.93 29.45
C ASP A 379 15.46 25.33 29.04
N PRO A 380 16.33 26.37 29.03
CA PRO A 380 15.91 27.74 28.70
C PRO A 380 15.51 27.91 27.23
N GLN A 381 16.12 27.16 26.31
CA GLN A 381 15.78 27.19 24.89
C GLN A 381 14.40 26.57 24.66
N VAL A 382 14.07 25.48 25.36
CA VAL A 382 12.71 24.90 25.35
C VAL A 382 11.70 25.92 25.88
N CYS A 383 12.00 26.60 26.99
CA CYS A 383 11.12 27.64 27.54
C CYS A 383 10.84 28.73 26.51
N GLU A 384 11.87 29.23 25.82
CA GLU A 384 11.72 30.28 24.81
C GLU A 384 10.93 29.80 23.58
N GLN A 385 11.30 28.65 23.00
CA GLN A 385 10.65 28.12 21.79
C GLN A 385 9.18 27.80 22.03
N VAL A 386 8.85 27.18 23.17
CA VAL A 386 7.47 26.86 23.52
C VAL A 386 6.68 28.14 23.85
N ALA A 387 7.28 29.12 24.53
CA ALA A 387 6.63 30.40 24.79
C ALA A 387 6.27 31.13 23.49
N ALA A 388 7.16 31.13 22.49
CA ALA A 388 6.90 31.75 21.20
C ALA A 388 5.66 31.14 20.52
N VAL A 389 5.55 29.80 20.54
CA VAL A 389 4.39 29.10 20.00
C VAL A 389 3.10 29.41 20.77
N LEU A 390 3.15 29.42 22.11
CA LEU A 390 1.97 29.72 22.91
C LEU A 390 1.47 31.15 22.71
N LEU A 391 2.38 32.12 22.58
CA LEU A 391 2.04 33.51 22.27
C LEU A 391 1.38 33.63 20.89
N ALA A 392 1.93 32.96 19.87
CA ALA A 392 1.33 32.91 18.53
C ALA A 392 -0.06 32.25 18.53
N ARG A 393 -0.36 31.36 19.47
CA ARG A 393 -1.67 30.71 19.66
C ARG A 393 -2.61 31.49 20.60
N HIS A 394 -2.28 32.72 20.96
CA HIS A 394 -3.04 33.55 21.92
C HIS A 394 -3.17 32.96 23.33
N LYS A 395 -2.34 31.97 23.69
CA LYS A 395 -2.21 31.44 25.06
C LYS A 395 -1.20 32.28 25.84
N THR A 396 -1.51 33.57 25.93
CA THR A 396 -0.54 34.60 26.31
C THR A 396 -0.05 34.45 27.74
N ARG A 397 -0.92 34.11 28.69
CA ARG A 397 -0.54 33.94 30.10
C ARG A 397 0.39 32.75 30.28
N GLU A 398 0.09 31.64 29.61
CA GLU A 398 0.88 30.42 29.64
C GLU A 398 2.26 30.65 29.01
N GLY A 399 2.33 31.32 27.85
CA GLY A 399 3.60 31.69 27.21
C GLY A 399 4.46 32.60 28.08
N LEU A 400 3.89 33.68 28.63
CA LEU A 400 4.61 34.62 29.50
C LEU A 400 5.11 33.96 30.79
N SER A 401 4.36 33.00 31.35
CA SER A 401 4.77 32.29 32.56
C SER A 401 6.08 31.50 32.40
N LEU A 402 6.39 31.03 31.19
CA LEU A 402 7.65 30.31 30.90
C LEU A 402 8.86 31.25 30.89
N LEU A 403 8.64 32.49 30.47
CA LEU A 403 9.66 33.52 30.35
C LEU A 403 9.89 34.28 31.67
N ARG A 404 9.02 34.07 32.66
CA ARG A 404 9.11 34.72 33.96
C ARG A 404 10.42 34.37 34.65
N ASN A 405 11.15 35.41 35.05
CA ASN A 405 12.44 35.32 35.76
C ASN A 405 13.47 34.44 35.04
N LEU A 406 13.42 34.35 33.70
CA LEU A 406 14.32 33.50 32.91
C LEU A 406 15.80 33.84 33.18
N HIS A 407 16.13 35.13 33.29
CA HIS A 407 17.48 35.61 33.63
C HIS A 407 18.00 35.17 35.02
N GLN A 408 17.11 34.93 35.99
CA GLN A 408 17.47 34.47 37.33
C GLN A 408 17.60 32.95 37.36
N ARG A 409 16.71 32.24 36.65
CA ARG A 409 16.71 30.78 36.53
C ARG A 409 17.88 30.28 35.68
N PHE A 410 18.22 30.99 34.61
CA PHE A 410 19.27 30.60 33.65
C PHE A 410 20.19 31.78 33.31
N PRO A 411 21.07 32.22 34.21
CA PRO A 411 21.92 33.40 34.00
C PRO A 411 22.89 33.29 32.83
N GLN A 412 23.27 32.06 32.46
CA GLN A 412 24.24 31.79 31.39
C GLN A 412 23.60 31.70 29.99
N TYR A 413 22.28 31.84 29.89
CA TYR A 413 21.58 31.69 28.61
C TYR A 413 21.85 32.91 27.69
N PRO A 414 22.43 32.73 26.49
CA PRO A 414 22.84 33.86 25.65
C PRO A 414 21.66 34.63 25.04
N HIS A 415 20.50 33.98 24.88
CA HIS A 415 19.34 34.57 24.20
C HIS A 415 18.27 35.13 25.14
N ILE A 416 18.65 35.49 26.38
CA ILE A 416 17.75 36.22 27.31
C ILE A 416 17.13 37.47 26.67
N PRO A 417 17.89 38.31 25.91
CA PRO A 417 17.30 39.47 25.24
C PRO A 417 16.17 39.11 24.27
N ARG A 418 16.33 38.00 23.51
CA ARG A 418 15.32 37.53 22.55
C ARG A 418 14.07 37.04 23.26
N ALA A 419 14.24 36.26 24.33
CA ALA A 419 13.15 35.80 25.17
C ALA A 419 12.36 36.95 25.81
N TYR A 420 13.03 38.02 26.26
CA TYR A 420 12.34 39.16 26.89
C TYR A 420 11.71 40.11 25.89
N LEU A 421 12.28 40.26 24.69
CA LEU A 421 11.63 40.97 23.60
C LEU A 421 10.31 40.27 23.22
N LEU A 422 10.32 38.94 23.15
CA LEU A 422 9.13 38.12 22.93
C LEU A 422 8.10 38.32 24.06
N ALA A 423 8.53 38.34 25.32
CA ALA A 423 7.65 38.61 26.44
C ALA A 423 7.05 40.03 26.38
N ALA A 424 7.85 41.05 26.02
CA ALA A 424 7.39 42.43 25.88
C ALA A 424 6.30 42.55 24.79
N ARG A 425 6.47 41.88 23.64
CA ARG A 425 5.42 41.78 22.61
C ARG A 425 4.17 41.09 23.15
N GLY A 426 4.34 39.98 23.87
CA GLY A 426 3.22 39.27 24.51
C GLY A 426 2.41 40.12 25.48
N PHE A 427 3.06 40.97 26.29
CA PHE A 427 2.38 41.92 27.17
C PHE A 427 1.66 43.02 26.41
N ALA A 428 2.32 43.63 25.42
CA ALA A 428 1.79 44.75 24.66
C ALA A 428 0.65 44.37 23.71
N GLU A 429 0.90 43.39 22.84
CA GLU A 429 -0.04 42.96 21.80
C GLU A 429 -1.07 41.97 22.35
N GLY A 430 -0.66 41.08 23.25
CA GLY A 430 -1.51 40.00 23.74
C GLY A 430 -2.37 40.36 24.96
N LEU A 431 -1.88 41.22 25.86
CA LEU A 431 -2.61 41.62 27.08
C LEU A 431 -2.96 43.11 27.11
N GLY A 432 -2.49 43.93 26.17
CA GLY A 432 -2.65 45.39 26.19
C GLY A 432 -1.90 46.08 27.35
N GLN A 433 -0.98 45.38 28.01
CA GLN A 433 -0.26 45.87 29.17
C GLN A 433 1.04 46.55 28.75
N LEU A 434 0.99 47.87 28.54
CA LEU A 434 2.11 48.65 28.04
C LEU A 434 3.21 48.89 29.09
N GLU A 435 2.84 49.05 30.38
CA GLU A 435 3.79 49.32 31.45
C GLU A 435 4.77 48.15 31.72
N PRO A 436 4.32 46.87 31.84
CA PRO A 436 5.23 45.73 31.96
C PRO A 436 6.10 45.53 30.71
N ALA A 437 5.55 45.78 29.52
CA ALA A 437 6.30 45.69 28.28
C ALA A 437 7.46 46.70 28.25
N GLY A 438 7.20 47.96 28.61
CA GLY A 438 8.22 49.00 28.71
C GLY A 438 9.34 48.68 29.71
N LYS A 439 8.98 48.12 30.88
CA LYS A 439 9.97 47.68 31.89
C LYS A 439 10.91 46.59 31.36
N LEU A 440 10.39 45.63 30.60
CA LEU A 440 11.21 44.58 29.98
C LEU A 440 12.16 45.14 28.92
N LEU A 441 11.71 46.09 28.10
CA LEU A 441 12.54 46.73 27.07
C LEU A 441 13.67 47.57 27.69
N ALA A 442 13.36 48.34 28.74
CA ALA A 442 14.37 49.07 29.51
C ALA A 442 15.42 48.14 30.13
N PHE A 443 14.99 46.98 30.67
CA PHE A 443 15.90 45.97 31.21
C PHE A 443 16.86 45.42 30.15
N ILE A 444 16.36 45.13 28.94
CA ILE A 444 17.22 44.66 27.83
C ILE A 444 18.28 45.70 27.50
N ARG A 445 17.89 46.97 27.36
CA ARG A 445 18.82 48.06 27.03
C ARG A 445 19.88 48.27 28.12
N GLN A 446 19.50 48.19 29.39
CA GLN A 446 20.43 48.40 30.50
C GLN A 446 21.41 47.25 30.69
N ARG A 447 20.94 45.99 30.54
CA ARG A 447 21.73 44.80 30.89
C ARG A 447 22.48 44.18 29.70
N TYR A 448 22.02 44.44 28.47
CA TYR A 448 22.56 43.85 27.24
C TYR A 448 22.78 44.93 26.15
N PRO A 449 23.69 45.89 26.37
CA PRO A 449 23.93 47.00 25.44
C PRO A 449 24.56 46.58 24.10
N ASP A 450 25.20 45.41 24.04
CA ASP A 450 25.82 44.89 22.82
C ASP A 450 24.91 43.93 22.03
N SER A 451 23.62 43.86 22.38
CA SER A 451 22.69 42.94 21.74
C SER A 451 22.32 43.40 20.31
N PRO A 452 22.33 42.50 19.30
CA PRO A 452 21.89 42.85 17.94
C PRO A 452 20.40 43.18 17.84
N LEU A 453 19.62 42.93 18.91
CA LEU A 453 18.17 43.14 18.96
C LEU A 453 17.77 44.55 19.42
N LEU A 454 18.72 45.47 19.66
CA LEU A 454 18.41 46.82 20.14
C LEU A 454 17.59 47.65 19.14
N ASP A 455 17.72 47.40 17.84
CA ASP A 455 16.90 48.04 16.81
C ASP A 455 15.43 47.64 16.94
N GLU A 456 15.17 46.35 17.19
CA GLU A 456 13.82 45.81 17.43
C GLU A 456 13.24 46.28 18.77
N VAL A 457 14.08 46.43 19.80
CA VAL A 457 13.67 47.03 21.08
C VAL A 457 13.20 48.47 20.85
N THR A 458 13.99 49.26 20.13
CA THR A 458 13.71 50.68 19.85
C THR A 458 12.50 50.86 18.91
N SER A 459 12.26 49.92 18.00
CA SER A 459 11.05 49.94 17.17
C SER A 459 9.80 49.62 18.00
N LEU A 460 9.87 48.62 18.89
CA LEU A 460 8.73 48.27 19.76
C LEU A 460 8.42 49.39 20.75
N GLU A 461 9.41 50.05 21.35
CA GLU A 461 9.19 51.22 22.22
C GLU A 461 8.43 52.36 21.51
N ARG A 462 8.77 52.64 20.25
CA ARG A 462 8.05 53.63 19.44
C ARG A 462 6.59 53.23 19.19
N VAL A 463 6.33 51.93 19.02
CA VAL A 463 4.96 51.40 18.90
C VAL A 463 4.22 51.55 20.22
N LEU A 464 4.83 51.17 21.36
CA LEU A 464 4.22 51.33 22.69
C LEU A 464 3.86 52.79 22.97
N ALA A 465 4.73 53.75 22.62
CA ALA A 465 4.48 55.17 22.80
C ALA A 465 3.29 55.66 21.96
N LYS A 466 3.16 55.19 20.71
CA LYS A 466 1.99 55.49 19.86
C LYS A 466 0.70 54.89 20.40
N MET A 467 0.75 53.64 20.87
CA MET A 467 -0.41 52.96 21.46
C MET A 467 -0.87 53.65 22.76
N ALA A 468 0.07 54.08 23.60
CA ALA A 468 -0.23 54.84 24.81
C ALA A 468 -0.90 56.19 24.51
N ALA A 469 -0.45 56.88 23.45
CA ALA A 469 -1.02 58.17 23.02
C ALA A 469 -2.38 58.06 22.31
N GLN A 470 -2.77 56.88 21.83
CA GLN A 470 -4.08 56.63 21.20
C GLN A 470 -5.14 56.08 22.18
N GLY A 471 -4.70 55.55 23.33
CA GLY A 471 -5.58 55.04 24.39
C GLY A 471 -5.91 56.05 25.50
N SER A 472 -5.29 57.24 25.47
CA SER A 472 -5.63 58.42 26.27
C SER A 472 -6.57 59.34 25.49
#